data_AF-A0A6N2VME9-F1
#
_entry.id   AF-A0A6N2VME9-F1
#
_cell.length_a   1.000
_cell.length_b   1.000
_cell.length_c   1.000
_cell.angle_alpha   90.00
_cell.angle_beta   90.00
_cell.angle_gamma   90.00
#
_symmetry.space_group_name_H-M   'P 1'
#
loop_
_entity.id
_entity.type
_entity.pdbx_description
1 polymer ?
#
loop_
_entity_poly.entity_id
_entity_poly.type
_entity_poly.pdbx_seq_one_letter_code
_entity_poly.pdbx_strand_id
1 'polypeptide(L)'
;MDKKWMGLADLIAYGSEKKIIQNLVDAGCSPETIDCCISCLNNGKKEELLQRLENHRKGLLRKVHESEKQIDCLDYLVYQIDRCHQQQTKGESEHEKN
;
A
#
# COMPACT_ATOMS: atom_id res chain seq x y z
N MET A 1 31.88 19.35 8.42
CA MET A 1 30.77 19.32 9.41
C MET A 1 30.45 17.87 9.69
N ASP A 2 31.30 17.23 10.48
CA ASP A 2 31.14 15.84 10.88
C ASP A 2 30.02 15.77 11.90
N LYS A 3 28.80 15.56 11.39
CA LYS A 3 27.65 15.21 12.23
C LYS A 3 28.01 13.90 12.92
N LYS A 4 28.51 14.02 14.14
CA LYS A 4 28.67 12.94 15.13
C LYS A 4 27.29 12.31 15.29
N TRP A 5 27.01 11.34 14.42
CA TRP A 5 25.75 10.64 14.41
C TRP A 5 25.83 9.60 15.51
N MET A 6 24.97 9.81 16.50
CA MET A 6 24.44 8.78 17.40
C MET A 6 24.46 7.42 16.71
N GLY A 7 25.18 6.45 17.27
CA GLY A 7 25.18 5.11 16.70
C GLY A 7 23.74 4.61 16.57
N LEU A 8 23.45 3.68 15.68
CA LEU A 8 22.11 3.09 15.61
C LEU A 8 21.64 2.47 16.94
N ALA A 9 22.58 2.22 17.85
CA ALA A 9 22.34 1.96 19.27
C ALA A 9 21.50 3.04 20.01
N ASP A 10 21.60 4.31 19.63
CA ASP A 10 20.76 5.39 20.17
C ASP A 10 19.39 5.45 19.50
N LEU A 11 19.24 4.93 18.27
CA LEU A 11 17.93 4.73 17.63
C LEU A 11 17.15 3.62 18.36
N ILE A 12 17.87 2.65 18.94
CA ILE A 12 17.32 1.67 19.89
C ILE A 12 16.85 2.34 21.20
N ALA A 13 17.38 3.52 21.57
CA ALA A 13 16.88 4.27 22.73
C ALA A 13 15.45 4.81 22.53
N TYR A 14 14.97 4.94 21.27
CA TYR A 14 13.57 5.24 20.94
C TYR A 14 12.70 3.98 20.76
N GLY A 15 13.29 2.78 20.74
CA GLY A 15 12.57 1.51 20.74
C GLY A 15 13.48 0.28 20.55
N SER A 16 13.21 -0.81 21.28
CA SER A 16 13.91 -2.10 21.14
C SER A 16 13.98 -2.56 19.67
N GLU A 17 15.04 -3.30 19.30
CA GLU A 17 15.15 -3.99 18.00
C GLU A 17 13.87 -4.75 17.63
N LYS A 18 13.20 -5.36 18.63
CA LYS A 18 11.88 -6.00 18.46
C LYS A 18 10.82 -5.06 17.89
N LYS A 19 10.77 -3.79 18.33
CA LYS A 19 9.84 -2.78 17.81
C LYS A 19 10.17 -2.41 16.38
N ILE A 20 11.45 -2.35 16.02
CA ILE A 20 11.87 -2.08 14.64
C ILE A 20 11.42 -3.22 13.73
N ILE A 21 11.69 -4.47 14.13
CA ILE A 21 11.22 -5.66 13.40
C ILE A 21 9.71 -5.64 13.26
N GLN A 22 8.97 -5.37 14.36
CA GLN A 22 7.52 -5.30 14.32
C GLN A 22 7.01 -4.23 13.36
N ASN A 23 7.60 -3.03 13.36
CA ASN A 23 7.23 -1.98 12.42
C ASN A 23 7.45 -2.39 10.96
N LEU A 24 8.52 -3.15 10.67
CA LEU A 24 8.77 -3.66 9.32
C LEU A 24 7.74 -4.75 8.94
N VAL A 25 7.37 -5.61 9.89
CA VAL A 25 6.29 -6.61 9.71
C VAL A 25 4.96 -5.90 9.45
N ASP A 26 4.60 -4.91 10.26
CA ASP A 26 3.36 -4.14 10.13
C ASP A 26 3.31 -3.33 8.83
N ALA A 27 4.47 -2.89 8.33
CA ALA A 27 4.61 -2.27 7.01
C ALA A 27 4.48 -3.28 5.85
N GLY A 28 4.32 -4.57 6.14
CA GLY A 28 4.21 -5.64 5.14
C GLY A 28 5.53 -5.95 4.44
N CYS A 29 6.68 -5.66 5.06
CA CYS A 29 7.98 -6.08 4.54
C CYS A 29 8.09 -7.62 4.59
N SER A 30 8.67 -8.20 3.54
CA SER A 30 8.95 -9.64 3.51
C SER A 30 10.08 -10.01 4.49
N PRO A 31 10.18 -11.28 4.91
CA PRO A 31 11.28 -11.73 5.78
C PRO A 31 12.65 -11.36 5.22
N GLU A 32 12.87 -11.55 3.91
CA GLU A 32 14.14 -11.22 3.25
C GLU A 32 14.41 -9.71 3.28
N THR A 33 13.35 -8.90 3.21
CA THR A 33 13.46 -7.44 3.34
C THR A 33 13.82 -7.02 4.74
N ILE A 34 13.21 -7.66 5.74
CA ILE A 34 13.49 -7.42 7.15
C ILE A 34 14.95 -7.75 7.45
N ASP A 35 15.44 -8.92 7.05
CA ASP A 35 16.84 -9.32 7.25
C ASP A 35 17.82 -8.32 6.62
N CYS A 36 17.57 -7.88 5.38
CA CYS A 36 18.39 -6.85 4.75
C CYS A 36 18.34 -5.52 5.52
N CYS A 37 17.16 -5.10 5.99
CA CYS A 37 17.00 -3.88 6.78
C CYS A 37 17.78 -3.95 8.10
N ILE A 38 17.68 -5.07 8.83
CA ILE A 38 18.42 -5.32 10.08
C ILE A 38 19.93 -5.37 9.82
N SER A 39 20.37 -6.00 8.73
CA SER A 39 21.78 -5.99 8.34
C SER A 39 22.27 -4.57 8.01
N CYS A 40 21.49 -3.77 7.28
CA CYS A 40 21.83 -2.36 7.02
C CYS A 40 21.90 -1.55 8.31
N LEU A 41 21.00 -1.83 9.27
CA LEU A 41 21.00 -1.20 10.59
C LEU A 41 22.29 -1.56 11.37
N ASN A 42 22.65 -2.82 11.45
CA ASN A 42 23.83 -3.27 12.19
C ASN A 42 25.15 -2.77 11.58
N ASN A 43 25.17 -2.57 10.25
CA ASN A 43 26.35 -2.09 9.52
C ASN A 43 26.38 -0.56 9.32
N GLY A 44 25.45 0.20 9.90
CA GLY A 44 25.43 1.67 9.77
C GLY A 44 25.06 2.19 8.38
N LYS A 45 24.50 1.34 7.51
CA LYS A 45 24.19 1.66 6.11
C LYS A 45 22.84 2.36 5.98
N LYS A 46 22.76 3.59 6.49
CA LYS A 46 21.53 4.38 6.56
C LYS A 46 20.90 4.64 5.18
N GLU A 47 21.70 5.06 4.20
CA GLU A 47 21.18 5.40 2.87
C GLU A 47 20.59 4.17 2.18
N GLU A 48 21.26 3.02 2.27
CA GLU A 48 20.77 1.75 1.74
C GLU A 48 19.45 1.34 2.41
N LEU A 49 19.36 1.46 3.74
CA LEU A 49 18.13 1.20 4.49
C LEU A 49 16.97 2.09 4.01
N LEU A 50 17.18 3.40 3.95
CA LEU A 50 16.15 4.36 3.54
C LEU A 50 15.70 4.12 2.10
N GLN A 51 16.63 3.83 1.19
CA GLN A 51 16.31 3.51 -0.20
C GLN A 51 15.46 2.24 -0.29
N ARG A 52 15.76 1.21 0.51
CA ARG A 52 15.00 -0.04 0.54
C ARG A 52 13.56 0.18 1.02
N LEU A 53 13.38 0.99 2.07
CA LEU A 53 12.06 1.35 2.60
C LEU A 53 11.25 2.19 1.59
N GLU A 54 11.89 3.14 0.90
CA GLU A 54 11.21 3.95 -0.12
C GLU A 54 10.76 3.09 -1.31
N ASN A 55 11.57 2.12 -1.73
CA ASN A 55 11.19 1.17 -2.77
C ASN A 55 9.99 0.31 -2.35
N HIS A 56 9.96 -0.15 -1.09
CA HIS A 56 8.83 -0.88 -0.54
C HIS A 56 7.55 -0.02 -0.54
N ARG A 57 7.64 1.22 -0.08
CA ARG A 57 6.54 2.21 -0.11
C ARG A 57 5.99 2.40 -1.52
N LYS A 58 6.85 2.59 -2.52
CA LYS A 58 6.44 2.70 -3.94
C LYS A 58 5.71 1.44 -4.43
N GLY A 59 6.16 0.27 -3.99
CA GLY A 59 5.50 -1.01 -4.29
C GLY A 59 4.08 -1.09 -3.73
N LEU A 60 3.89 -0.66 -2.49
CA LEU A 60 2.56 -0.60 -1.85
C LEU A 60 1.65 0.39 -2.58
N LEU A 61 2.14 1.59 -2.87
CA LEU A 61 1.36 2.62 -3.57
C LEU A 61 0.92 2.14 -4.96
N ARG A 62 1.77 1.42 -5.68
CA ARG A 62 1.40 0.82 -6.96
C ARG A 62 0.26 -0.19 -6.81
N LYS A 63 0.26 -1.02 -5.76
CA LYS A 63 -0.84 -1.98 -5.51
C LYS A 63 -2.15 -1.27 -5.20
N VAL A 64 -2.11 -0.17 -4.45
CA VAL A 64 -3.29 0.66 -4.17
C VAL A 64 -3.85 1.22 -5.48
N HIS A 65 -3.03 1.91 -6.28
CA HIS A 65 -3.48 2.47 -7.55
C HIS A 65 -4.02 1.41 -8.53
N GLU A 66 -3.45 0.20 -8.53
CA GLU A 66 -3.96 -0.90 -9.35
C GLU A 66 -5.34 -1.37 -8.86
N SER A 67 -5.51 -1.48 -7.54
CA SER A 67 -6.79 -1.89 -6.94
C SER A 67 -7.87 -0.83 -7.16
N GLU A 68 -7.53 0.46 -7.07
CA GLU A 68 -8.43 1.57 -7.39
C GLU A 68 -8.96 1.47 -8.82
N LYS A 69 -8.08 1.25 -9.81
CA LYS A 69 -8.50 1.06 -11.20
C LYS A 69 -9.43 -0.14 -11.39
N GLN A 70 -9.17 -1.23 -10.67
CA GLN A 70 -10.01 -2.42 -10.72
C GLN A 70 -11.41 -2.13 -10.16
N ILE A 71 -11.50 -1.38 -9.06
CA ILE A 71 -12.77 -0.94 -8.48
C ILE A 71 -13.51 -0.02 -9.45
N ASP A 72 -12.85 0.98 -10.04
CA ASP A 72 -13.46 1.88 -11.01
C ASP A 72 -14.07 1.12 -12.21
N CYS A 73 -13.35 0.11 -12.72
CA CYS A 73 -13.85 -0.74 -13.79
C CYS A 73 -15.09 -1.54 -13.37
N LEU A 74 -15.07 -2.07 -12.15
CA LEU A 74 -16.17 -2.85 -11.60
C LEU A 74 -17.41 -1.99 -11.36
N ASP A 75 -17.25 -0.80 -10.78
CA ASP A 75 -18.32 0.15 -10.54
C ASP A 75 -18.98 0.59 -11.86
N TYR A 76 -18.16 0.83 -12.89
CA TYR A 76 -18.68 1.13 -14.22
C TYR A 76 -19.48 -0.03 -14.81
N LEU A 77 -19.02 -1.27 -14.64
CA LEU A 77 -19.75 -2.46 -15.09
C LEU A 77 -21.09 -2.60 -14.36
N VAL A 78 -21.10 -2.44 -13.03
CA VAL A 78 -22.32 -2.48 -12.22
C VAL A 78 -23.31 -1.41 -12.66
N TYR A 79 -22.84 -0.18 -12.87
CA TYR A 79 -23.68 0.92 -13.37
C TYR A 79 -24.30 0.60 -14.73
N GLN A 80 -23.54 0.02 -15.67
CA GLN A 80 -24.10 -0.38 -16.97
C GLN A 80 -25.19 -1.44 -16.84
N ILE A 81 -24.98 -2.45 -16.00
CA ILE A 81 -25.96 -3.53 -15.76
C ILE A 81 -27.26 -2.94 -15.17
N ASP A 82 -27.15 -2.10 -14.15
CA ASP A 82 -28.29 -1.43 -13.51
C ASP A 82 -29.09 -0.61 -14.53
N ARG A 83 -28.38 0.19 -15.34
CA ARG A 83 -28.99 1.01 -16.39
C ARG A 83 -29.68 0.22 -17.50
N CYS A 84 -29.18 -0.96 -17.85
CA CYS A 84 -29.86 -1.84 -18.78
C CYS A 84 -31.17 -2.37 -18.19
N HIS A 85 -31.18 -2.69 -16.89
CA HIS A 85 -32.38 -3.14 -16.18
C HIS A 85 -33.47 -2.06 -16.14
N GLN A 86 -33.09 -0.80 -15.87
CA GLN A 86 -34.02 0.34 -15.84
C GLN A 86 -34.58 0.74 -17.22
N GLN A 87 -33.93 0.35 -18.32
CA GLN A 87 -34.44 0.60 -19.68
C GLN A 87 -35.50 -0.42 -20.11
N GLN A 88 -35.50 -1.63 -19.53
CA GLN A 88 -36.53 -2.65 -19.81
C GLN A 88 -37.84 -2.35 -19.09
N THR A 89 -37.81 -1.76 -17.89
CA THR A 89 -39.03 -1.47 -17.09
C THR A 89 -39.81 -0.23 -17.55
N LYS A 90 -39.31 0.56 -18.52
CA LYS A 90 -40.00 1.75 -19.06
C LYS A 90 -40.79 1.49 -20.35
N GLY A 91 -40.66 0.30 -20.96
CA GLY A 91 -41.31 -0.05 -22.23
C GLY A 91 -42.71 -0.65 -22.12
N GLU A 92 -43.19 -1.00 -20.92
CA GLU A 92 -44.46 -1.73 -20.72
C GLU A 92 -45.66 -0.82 -20.34
N SER A 93 -45.48 0.50 -20.22
CA SER A 93 -46.53 1.42 -19.76
C SER A 93 -47.23 2.27 -20.83
N GLU A 94 -47.07 1.98 -22.13
CA GLU A 94 -47.70 2.77 -23.21
C GLU A 94 -48.81 2.04 -24.00
N HIS A 95 -49.18 0.80 -23.64
CA HIS A 95 -50.26 0.06 -24.34
C HIS A 95 -51.59 -0.02 -23.60
N GLU A 96 -51.82 0.81 -22.58
CA GLU A 96 -53.13 0.90 -21.92
C GLU A 96 -53.52 2.35 -21.66
N LYS A 97 -53.87 3.04 -22.75
CA LYS A 97 -54.77 4.21 -22.76
C LYS A 97 -55.21 4.48 -24.20
N ASN A 98 -56.25 3.73 -24.56
CA ASN A 98 -57.41 4.06 -25.40
C ASN A 98 -57.46 5.48 -25.98
#